data_AF-A0A183EZR1-F1
#
_entry.id   AF-A0A183EZR1-F1
#
_cell.length_a   1.000
_cell.length_b   1.000
_cell.length_c   1.000
_cell.angle_alpha   90.00
_cell.angle_beta   90.00
_cell.angle_gamma   90.00
#
_symmetry.space_group_name_H-M   'P 1'
#
loop_
_entity.id
_entity.type
_entity.pdbx_description
1 polymer ?
#
loop_
_entity_poly.entity_id
_entity_poly.type
_entity_poly.pdbx_seq_one_letter_code
_entity_poly.pdbx_strand_id
1 'polypeptide(L)'
;MSSFGVAIASGPIDLRVRHIDALAMLLRFKDGEDHETEAIANKWYKWLGDPFSSMIVAYLIRPFPDLRMASLRLVFELIGYKWAIGTLCRTSNFLDNVMKREIETAAEGRQCRYDIVCKLIDNGETIIPPEDMIKLKLFRREGAFFVERKPMIDMEND
;
A
#
# COMPACT_ATOMS: atom_id res chain seq x y z
N MET A 1 -2.61 14.93 -16.03
CA MET A 1 -2.65 13.60 -15.39
C MET A 1 -4.07 13.08 -15.15
N SER A 2 -5.15 13.88 -15.27
CA SER A 2 -6.51 13.39 -15.06
C SER A 2 -6.89 12.23 -16.00
N SER A 3 -6.58 12.34 -17.30
CA SER A 3 -6.77 11.25 -18.26
C SER A 3 -5.96 10.00 -17.93
N PHE A 4 -4.80 10.15 -17.28
CA PHE A 4 -3.96 9.04 -16.82
C PHE A 4 -4.58 8.36 -15.59
N GLY A 5 -5.12 9.13 -14.64
CA GLY A 5 -5.92 8.59 -13.53
C GLY A 5 -7.14 7.81 -14.02
N VAL A 6 -7.84 8.32 -15.04
CA VAL A 6 -8.96 7.61 -15.69
C VAL A 6 -8.48 6.32 -16.37
N ALA A 7 -7.34 6.34 -17.07
CA ALA A 7 -6.79 5.14 -17.70
C ALA A 7 -6.44 4.04 -16.68
N ILE A 8 -5.95 4.42 -15.49
CA ILE A 8 -5.72 3.50 -14.37
C ILE A 8 -7.06 2.97 -13.81
N ALA A 9 -8.12 3.77 -13.81
CA ALA A 9 -9.41 3.38 -13.25
C ALA A 9 -10.22 2.43 -14.15
N SER A 10 -10.26 2.70 -15.46
CA SER A 10 -11.22 2.10 -16.39
C SER A 10 -10.59 1.35 -17.58
N GLY A 11 -9.27 1.41 -17.73
CA GLY A 11 -8.59 0.70 -18.82
C GLY A 11 -8.64 -0.83 -18.68
N PRO A 12 -8.30 -1.58 -19.75
CA PRO A 12 -7.99 -3.01 -19.66
C PRO A 12 -7.01 -3.30 -18.53
N ILE A 13 -7.19 -4.43 -17.85
CA ILE A 13 -6.42 -4.73 -16.62
C ILE A 13 -4.91 -4.66 -16.82
N ASP A 14 -4.39 -5.22 -17.90
CA ASP A 14 -2.95 -5.20 -18.20
C ASP A 14 -2.43 -3.78 -18.44
N LEU A 15 -3.25 -2.91 -19.04
CA LEU A 15 -2.90 -1.50 -19.19
C LEU A 15 -2.94 -0.78 -17.84
N ARG A 16 -3.92 -1.06 -16.98
CA ARG A 16 -3.95 -0.51 -15.61
C ARG A 16 -2.69 -0.87 -14.83
N VAL A 17 -2.29 -2.14 -14.86
CA VAL A 17 -1.04 -2.63 -14.25
C VAL A 17 0.16 -1.83 -14.75
N ARG A 18 0.34 -1.73 -16.08
CA ARG A 18 1.47 -1.00 -16.68
C ARG A 18 1.46 0.49 -16.33
N HIS A 19 0.30 1.14 -16.32
CA HIS A 19 0.19 2.55 -15.93
C HIS A 19 0.53 2.76 -14.45
N ILE A 20 0.11 1.86 -13.56
CA ILE A 20 0.44 1.92 -12.13
C ILE A 20 1.94 1.71 -11.92
N ASP A 21 2.56 0.71 -12.56
CA ASP A 21 4.01 0.49 -12.48
C ASP A 21 4.79 1.70 -13.02
N ALA A 22 4.37 2.28 -14.14
CA ALA A 22 4.98 3.49 -14.68
C ALA A 22 4.84 4.68 -13.70
N LEU A 23 3.70 4.81 -13.03
CA LEU A 23 3.51 5.84 -12.01
C LEU A 23 4.39 5.61 -10.79
N ALA A 24 4.56 4.36 -10.35
CA ALA A 24 5.45 4.00 -9.26
C ALA A 24 6.90 4.38 -9.60
N MET A 25 7.33 4.16 -10.85
CA MET A 25 8.65 4.61 -11.32
C MET A 25 8.79 6.13 -11.34
N LEU A 26 7.75 6.86 -11.75
CA LEU A 26 7.76 8.33 -11.80
C LEU A 26 7.75 8.98 -10.41
N LEU A 27 7.07 8.35 -9.45
CA LEU A 27 6.96 8.81 -8.07
C LEU A 27 7.91 8.06 -7.13
N ARG A 28 8.97 7.45 -7.68
CA ARG A 28 9.92 6.68 -6.90
C ARG A 28 10.61 7.60 -5.90
N PHE A 29 10.51 7.27 -4.63
CA PHE A 29 11.13 8.04 -3.56
C PHE A 29 12.62 7.70 -3.42
N LYS A 30 13.45 8.72 -3.20
CA LYS A 30 14.85 8.56 -2.81
C LYS A 30 15.14 9.32 -1.51
N ASP A 31 15.85 8.65 -0.60
CA ASP A 31 16.31 9.28 0.63
C ASP A 31 17.17 10.51 0.31
N GLY A 32 16.87 11.63 0.97
CA GLY A 32 17.57 12.90 0.74
C GLY A 32 17.06 13.72 -0.44
N GLU A 33 15.89 13.39 -1.01
CA GLU A 33 15.21 14.25 -1.98
C GLU A 33 15.01 15.68 -1.45
N ASP A 34 15.20 16.66 -2.33
CA ASP A 34 14.95 18.05 -2.01
C ASP A 34 13.45 18.38 -2.00
N HIS A 35 13.13 19.53 -1.40
CA HIS A 35 11.76 20.00 -1.27
C HIS A 35 11.08 20.25 -2.63
N GLU A 36 11.84 20.57 -3.68
CA GLU A 36 11.29 20.81 -5.01
C GLU A 36 10.80 19.51 -5.65
N THR A 37 11.59 18.44 -5.53
CA THR A 37 11.24 17.09 -6.01
C THR A 37 10.00 16.56 -5.30
N GLU A 38 9.93 16.69 -3.97
CA GLU A 38 8.75 16.32 -3.19
C GLU A 38 7.50 17.12 -3.62
N ALA A 39 7.65 18.43 -3.87
CA ALA A 39 6.57 19.29 -4.32
C ALA A 39 6.05 18.90 -5.72
N ILE A 40 6.95 18.54 -6.63
CA ILE A 40 6.59 18.04 -7.97
C ILE A 40 5.83 16.72 -7.87
N ALA A 41 6.32 15.76 -7.08
CA ALA A 41 5.65 14.48 -6.85
C ALA A 41 4.24 14.68 -6.28
N ASN A 42 4.10 15.55 -5.27
CA ASN A 42 2.81 15.91 -4.68
C ASN A 42 1.84 16.51 -5.73
N LYS A 43 2.34 17.42 -6.57
CA LYS A 43 1.56 18.07 -7.62
C LYS A 43 1.07 17.07 -8.66
N TRP A 44 1.94 16.18 -9.12
CA TRP A 44 1.57 15.13 -10.08
C TRP A 44 0.54 14.17 -9.49
N TYR A 45 0.69 13.79 -8.23
CA TYR A 45 -0.28 12.96 -7.51
C TYR A 45 -1.65 13.64 -7.46
N LYS A 46 -1.73 14.91 -7.04
CA LYS A 46 -2.99 15.67 -6.99
C LYS A 46 -3.69 15.76 -8.35
N TRP A 47 -2.92 15.84 -9.45
CA TRP A 47 -3.49 15.86 -10.79
C TRP A 47 -4.11 14.53 -11.27
N LEU A 48 -3.91 13.42 -10.53
CA LEU A 48 -4.60 12.15 -10.79
C LEU A 48 -6.08 12.21 -10.36
N GLY A 49 -6.44 13.16 -9.50
CA GLY A 49 -7.80 13.44 -9.04
C GLY A 49 -8.11 12.84 -7.67
N ASP A 50 -9.08 13.45 -6.98
CA ASP A 50 -9.46 13.10 -5.61
C ASP A 50 -9.80 11.62 -5.39
N PRO A 51 -10.46 10.90 -6.32
CA PRO A 51 -10.79 9.48 -6.13
C PRO A 51 -9.58 8.53 -6.17
N PHE A 52 -8.41 9.01 -6.61
CA PHE A 52 -7.26 8.16 -6.91
C PHE A 52 -6.78 7.35 -5.71
N SER A 53 -6.68 7.98 -4.52
CA SER A 53 -6.26 7.30 -3.28
C SER A 53 -7.18 6.13 -2.96
N SER A 54 -8.50 6.37 -2.94
CA SER A 54 -9.51 5.35 -2.65
C SER A 54 -9.47 4.21 -3.66
N MET A 55 -9.22 4.51 -4.93
CA MET A 55 -9.08 3.50 -5.98
C MET A 55 -7.86 2.61 -5.76
N ILE A 56 -6.69 3.19 -5.51
CA ILE A 56 -5.46 2.41 -5.26
C ILE A 56 -5.61 1.55 -3.99
N VAL A 57 -6.20 2.09 -2.93
CA VAL A 57 -6.49 1.33 -1.70
C VAL A 57 -7.44 0.17 -1.96
N ALA A 58 -8.46 0.36 -2.81
CA ALA A 58 -9.35 -0.73 -3.20
C ALA A 58 -8.64 -1.80 -4.04
N TYR A 59 -7.66 -1.40 -4.87
CA TYR A 59 -6.89 -2.33 -5.69
C TYR A 59 -6.00 -3.25 -4.86
N LEU A 60 -5.60 -2.87 -3.64
CA LEU A 60 -4.81 -3.71 -2.74
C LEU A 60 -5.50 -5.04 -2.38
N ILE A 61 -6.83 -5.15 -2.54
CA ILE A 61 -7.58 -6.35 -2.11
C ILE A 61 -8.31 -7.05 -3.26
N ARG A 62 -8.14 -6.59 -4.50
CA ARG A 62 -8.85 -7.19 -5.65
C ARG A 62 -8.32 -8.59 -5.97
N PRO A 63 -9.13 -9.48 -6.55
CA PRO A 63 -8.72 -10.84 -6.93
C PRO A 63 -7.90 -10.85 -8.24
N PHE A 64 -6.95 -9.91 -8.37
CA PHE A 64 -6.11 -9.73 -9.54
C PHE A 64 -4.66 -9.54 -9.09
N PRO A 65 -3.85 -10.61 -9.02
CA PRO A 65 -2.52 -10.56 -8.42
C PRO A 65 -1.62 -9.47 -8.99
N ASP A 66 -1.54 -9.33 -10.32
CA ASP A 66 -0.68 -8.33 -10.95
C ASP A 66 -1.12 -6.90 -10.64
N LEU A 67 -2.45 -6.67 -10.61
CA LEU A 67 -3.01 -5.37 -10.23
C LEU A 67 -2.71 -5.04 -8.76
N ARG A 68 -2.85 -6.03 -7.87
CA ARG A 68 -2.50 -5.86 -6.45
C ARG A 68 -1.02 -5.54 -6.30
N MET A 69 -0.15 -6.31 -6.97
CA MET A 69 1.31 -6.12 -6.87
C MET A 69 1.75 -4.76 -7.39
N ALA A 70 1.25 -4.32 -8.55
CA ALA A 70 1.54 -2.97 -9.04
C ALA A 70 1.06 -1.89 -8.05
N SER A 71 -0.13 -2.08 -7.47
CA SER A 71 -0.68 -1.14 -6.47
C SER A 71 0.14 -1.11 -5.19
N LEU A 72 0.60 -2.27 -4.70
CA LEU A 72 1.49 -2.37 -3.55
C LEU A 72 2.82 -1.64 -3.80
N ARG A 73 3.43 -1.83 -4.98
CA ARG A 73 4.66 -1.12 -5.37
C ARG A 73 4.45 0.40 -5.40
N LEU A 74 3.36 0.87 -6.00
CA LEU A 74 3.04 2.30 -5.99
C LEU A 74 2.87 2.83 -4.56
N VAL A 75 2.15 2.10 -3.70
CA VAL A 75 2.00 2.48 -2.28
C VAL A 75 3.37 2.54 -1.60
N PHE A 76 4.24 1.55 -1.82
CA PHE A 76 5.58 1.50 -1.24
C PHE A 76 6.43 2.72 -1.61
N GLU A 77 6.34 3.19 -2.86
CA GLU A 77 7.03 4.42 -3.29
C GLU A 77 6.40 5.65 -2.63
N LEU A 78 5.08 5.76 -2.68
CA LEU A 78 4.34 6.91 -2.13
C LEU A 78 4.62 7.13 -0.65
N ILE A 79 4.62 6.08 0.18
CA ILE A 79 4.86 6.21 1.63
C ILE A 79 6.31 6.60 1.99
N GLY A 80 7.19 6.81 1.02
CA GLY A 80 8.41 7.58 1.22
C GLY A 80 8.13 9.05 1.56
N TYR A 81 7.06 9.61 1.00
CA TYR A 81 6.66 10.99 1.21
C TYR A 81 5.70 11.14 2.40
N LYS A 82 6.01 12.06 3.32
CA LYS A 82 5.17 12.34 4.50
C LYS A 82 3.75 12.78 4.12
N TRP A 83 3.61 13.61 3.08
CA TRP A 83 2.29 14.06 2.60
C TRP A 83 1.42 12.89 2.10
N ALA A 84 2.06 11.85 1.54
CA ALA A 84 1.36 10.69 0.99
C ALA A 84 0.92 9.75 2.11
N ILE A 85 1.75 9.54 3.14
CA ILE A 85 1.35 8.81 4.35
C ILE A 85 0.08 9.45 4.93
N GLY A 86 0.09 10.77 5.14
CA GLY A 86 -1.07 11.48 5.66
C GLY A 86 -2.32 11.33 4.77
N THR A 87 -2.14 11.33 3.45
CA THR A 87 -3.25 11.16 2.49
C THR A 87 -3.81 9.73 2.50
N LEU A 88 -2.94 8.72 2.48
CA LEU A 88 -3.33 7.31 2.44
C LEU A 88 -3.93 6.86 3.77
N CYS A 89 -3.38 7.26 4.92
CA CYS A 89 -3.93 6.94 6.23
C CYS A 89 -5.32 7.55 6.48
N ARG A 90 -5.66 8.67 5.82
CA ARG A 90 -7.03 9.22 5.83
C ARG A 90 -7.98 8.50 4.87
N THR A 91 -7.45 7.66 3.98
CA THR A 91 -8.26 6.87 3.04
C THR A 91 -8.80 5.64 3.76
N SER A 92 -10.11 5.44 3.69
CA SER A 92 -10.80 4.35 4.40
C SER A 92 -10.18 2.99 4.13
N ASN A 93 -10.01 2.20 5.20
CA ASN A 93 -9.47 0.83 5.19
C ASN A 93 -8.03 0.70 4.68
N PHE A 94 -7.26 1.78 4.51
CA PHE A 94 -5.89 1.68 3.99
C PHE A 94 -5.00 0.77 4.84
N LEU A 95 -4.90 1.04 6.14
CA LEU A 95 -4.03 0.29 7.04
C LEU A 95 -4.48 -1.17 7.17
N ASP A 96 -5.78 -1.40 7.32
CA ASP A 96 -6.35 -2.75 7.37
C ASP A 96 -6.09 -3.52 6.08
N ASN A 97 -6.26 -2.87 4.92
CA ASN A 97 -6.00 -3.50 3.63
C ASN A 97 -4.53 -3.83 3.44
N VAL A 98 -3.60 -2.98 3.89
CA VAL A 98 -2.15 -3.26 3.82
C VAL A 98 -1.79 -4.46 4.71
N MET A 99 -2.34 -4.53 5.91
CA MET A 99 -2.09 -5.60 6.89
C MET A 99 -2.84 -6.91 6.61
N LYS A 100 -3.56 -7.01 5.49
CA LYS A 100 -4.38 -8.17 5.16
C LYS A 100 -3.59 -9.31 4.50
N ARG A 101 -3.04 -10.22 5.31
CA ARG A 101 -2.08 -11.27 4.89
C ARG A 101 -2.70 -12.33 4.00
N GLU A 102 -3.93 -12.72 4.31
CA GLU A 102 -4.66 -13.84 3.72
C GLU A 102 -4.98 -13.64 2.23
N ILE A 103 -4.83 -12.40 1.73
CA ILE A 103 -5.06 -12.07 0.32
C ILE A 103 -3.91 -12.57 -0.57
N GLU A 104 -2.69 -12.66 -0.04
CA GLU A 104 -1.51 -13.01 -0.82
C GLU A 104 -1.19 -14.50 -0.76
N THR A 105 -1.26 -15.12 -1.94
CA THR A 105 -0.86 -16.51 -2.18
C THR A 105 0.62 -16.63 -2.50
N ALA A 106 1.21 -15.61 -3.13
CA ALA A 106 2.61 -15.58 -3.54
C ALA A 106 3.51 -14.94 -2.47
N ALA A 107 4.78 -15.38 -2.42
CA ALA A 107 5.75 -14.89 -1.44
C ALA A 107 6.09 -13.41 -1.66
N GLU A 108 6.17 -12.96 -2.91
CA GLU A 108 6.48 -11.57 -3.24
C GLU A 108 5.44 -10.60 -2.70
N GLY A 109 4.15 -10.95 -2.79
CA GLY A 109 3.07 -10.12 -2.26
C GLY A 109 3.09 -10.02 -0.73
N ARG A 110 3.36 -11.14 -0.06
CA ARG A 110 3.53 -11.18 1.41
C ARG A 110 4.69 -10.30 1.86
N GLN A 111 5.83 -10.42 1.18
CA GLN A 111 7.01 -9.62 1.47
C GLN A 111 6.75 -8.13 1.20
N CYS A 112 6.16 -7.78 0.06
CA CYS A 112 5.89 -6.39 -0.28
C CYS A 112 4.98 -5.69 0.74
N ARG A 113 3.94 -6.37 1.24
CA ARG A 113 3.09 -5.86 2.34
C ARG A 113 3.86 -5.63 3.62
N TYR A 114 4.74 -6.57 3.97
CA TYR A 114 5.62 -6.43 5.12
C TYR A 114 6.55 -5.23 5.00
N ASP A 115 7.14 -5.03 3.83
CA ASP A 115 8.03 -3.91 3.57
C ASP A 115 7.28 -2.57 3.63
N ILE A 116 6.04 -2.52 3.13
CA ILE A 116 5.15 -1.35 3.28
C ILE A 116 4.91 -1.05 4.77
N VAL A 117 4.59 -2.06 5.60
CA VAL A 117 4.36 -1.85 7.03
C VAL A 117 5.64 -1.36 7.73
N CYS A 118 6.80 -1.91 7.41
CA CYS A 118 8.07 -1.44 7.96
C CYS A 118 8.31 0.03 7.60
N LYS A 119 8.18 0.37 6.32
CA LYS A 119 8.38 1.75 5.84
C LYS A 119 7.35 2.74 6.42
N LEU A 120 6.10 2.31 6.65
CA LEU A 120 5.10 3.12 7.36
C LEU A 120 5.50 3.40 8.80
N ILE A 121 6.06 2.41 9.51
CA ILE A 121 6.54 2.62 10.89
C ILE A 121 7.70 3.60 10.90
N ASP A 122 8.65 3.43 9.99
CA ASP A 122 9.88 4.21 9.97
C ASP A 122 9.64 5.67 9.54
N ASN A 123 8.69 5.91 8.63
CA ASN A 123 8.40 7.25 8.11
C ASN A 123 7.17 7.93 8.73
N GLY A 124 6.32 7.18 9.43
CA GLY A 124 4.97 7.61 9.83
C GLY A 124 4.79 7.92 11.31
N GLU A 125 5.83 7.90 12.14
CA GLU A 125 5.74 8.02 13.60
C GLU A 125 4.95 9.26 14.08
N THR A 126 5.09 10.39 13.41
CA THR A 126 4.38 11.64 13.78
C THR A 126 3.05 11.84 13.04
N ILE A 127 2.66 10.92 12.17
CA ILE A 127 1.52 11.06 11.25
C ILE A 127 0.44 10.03 11.55
N ILE A 128 0.85 8.79 11.87
CA ILE A 128 -0.03 7.66 12.13
C ILE A 128 -0.48 7.70 13.60
N PRO A 129 -1.78 7.55 13.89
CA PRO A 129 -2.27 7.50 15.27
C PRO A 129 -1.58 6.42 16.10
N PRO A 130 -1.31 6.66 17.40
CA PRO A 130 -0.61 5.69 18.26
C PRO A 130 -1.24 4.30 18.28
N GLU A 131 -2.56 4.20 18.28
CA GLU A 131 -3.32 2.95 18.27
C GLU A 131 -3.05 2.11 17.02
N ASP A 132 -2.93 2.75 15.86
CA ASP A 132 -2.61 2.08 14.60
C ASP A 132 -1.13 1.75 14.51
N MET A 133 -0.27 2.61 15.04
CA MET A 133 1.17 2.35 15.15
C MET A 133 1.47 1.10 15.99
N ILE A 134 0.69 0.83 17.05
CA ILE A 134 0.81 -0.41 17.84
C ILE A 134 0.50 -1.64 16.97
N LYS A 135 -0.58 -1.60 16.17
CA LYS A 135 -0.95 -2.69 15.26
C LYS A 135 0.13 -2.94 14.20
N LEU A 136 0.68 -1.87 13.61
CA LEU A 136 1.77 -1.97 12.64
C LEU A 136 3.02 -2.60 13.27
N LYS A 137 3.41 -2.17 14.48
CA LYS A 137 4.56 -2.76 15.20
C LYS A 137 4.35 -4.23 15.53
N LEU A 138 3.13 -4.63 15.90
CA LEU A 138 2.76 -6.03 16.08
C LEU A 138 2.92 -6.82 14.76
N PHE A 139 2.36 -6.30 13.66
CA PHE A 139 2.46 -6.91 12.34
C PHE A 139 3.93 -7.08 11.90
N ARG A 140 4.80 -6.09 12.15
CA ARG A 140 6.24 -6.16 11.88
C ARG A 140 6.94 -7.24 12.72
N ARG A 141 6.56 -7.39 13.99
CA ARG A 141 7.12 -8.40 14.89
C ARG A 141 6.77 -9.82 14.46
N GLU A 142 5.56 -10.03 13.95
CA GLU A 142 5.10 -11.32 13.43
C GLU A 142 5.83 -11.76 12.16
N GLY A 143 6.22 -10.81 11.31
CA GLY A 143 6.93 -11.09 10.06
C GLY A 143 6.00 -11.23 8.84
N ALA A 144 6.60 -11.31 7.65
CA ALA A 144 5.88 -11.35 6.37
C ALA A 144 5.04 -12.62 6.18
N PHE A 145 5.51 -13.74 6.71
CA PHE A 145 4.94 -15.08 6.48
C PHE A 145 4.17 -15.62 7.70
N PHE A 146 3.85 -14.76 8.66
CA PHE A 146 3.05 -15.16 9.81
C PHE A 146 1.68 -15.68 9.37
N VAL A 147 1.28 -16.81 9.96
CA VAL A 147 -0.04 -17.40 9.82
C VAL A 147 -0.61 -17.58 11.21
N GLU A 148 -1.74 -16.94 11.48
CA GLU A 148 -2.45 -17.14 12.74
C GLU A 148 -2.90 -18.60 12.82
N ARG A 149 -2.40 -19.31 13.83
CA ARG A 149 -2.84 -20.68 14.09
C ARG A 149 -4.21 -20.62 14.72
N LYS A 150 -5.22 -21.18 14.04
CA LYS A 150 -6.50 -21.42 14.70
C LYS A 150 -6.27 -22.37 15.87
N PRO A 151 -6.85 -22.11 17.05
CA PRO A 151 -6.77 -23.05 18.15
C PRO A 151 -7.29 -24.41 17.68
N MET A 152 -6.47 -25.44 17.84
CA MET A 152 -6.84 -26.81 17.53
C MET A 152 -7.86 -27.21 18.59
N ILE A 153 -9.13 -27.34 18.20
CA ILE A 153 -10.13 -27.97 19.06
C ILE A 153 -9.79 -29.46 19.01
N ASP A 154 -9.13 -29.97 20.06
CA ASP A 154 -9.13 -31.40 20.29
C ASP A 154 -10.60 -31.78 20.49
N MET A 155 -11.18 -32.44 19.49
CA MET A 155 -12.39 -33.19 19.73
C MET A 155 -11.93 -34.39 20.57
N GLU A 156 -11.99 -34.24 21.90
CA GLU A 156 -12.09 -35.40 22.78
C GLU A 156 -13.29 -36.21 22.25
N ASN A 157 -12.97 -37.31 21.57
CA ASN A 157 -13.95 -38.30 21.16
C ASN A 157 -14.35 -39.13 22.39
N ASP A 158 -15.67 -39.34 22.46
CA ASP A 158 -16.48 -40.30 23.25
C ASP A 158 -16.82 -39.96 24.71
#